data_AF-A0A0F9K2C3-F1
#
_entry.id   AF-A0A0F9K2C3-F1
#
_cell.length_a   1.000
_cell.length_b   1.000
_cell.length_c   1.000
_cell.angle_alpha   90.00
_cell.angle_beta   90.00
_cell.angle_gamma   90.00
#
_symmetry.space_group_name_H-M   'P 1'
#
loop_
_entity.id
_entity.type
_entity.pdbx_description
1 polymer ?
#
loop_
_entity_poly.entity_id
_entity_poly.type
_entity_poly.pdbx_seq_one_letter_code
_entity_poly.pdbx_strand_id
1 'polypeptide(L)' 'MELKTLKDLETDWLMSTKEKGKGWKFVNTTRLQQEVIKWVKDMRRSDTKHRNKITSETWAMHFFNITEEDLK' A
#
# COMPACT_ATOMS: atom_id res chain seq x y z
N MET A 1 9.57 -2.34 16.51
CA MET A 1 8.21 -2.70 16.08
C MET A 1 8.25 -2.70 14.56
N GLU A 2 8.14 -3.86 13.92
CA GLU A 2 8.16 -3.94 12.45
C GLU A 2 6.82 -3.46 11.89
N LEU A 3 6.86 -2.62 10.86
CA LEU A 3 5.67 -2.12 10.19
C LEU A 3 5.17 -3.19 9.23
N LYS A 4 3.92 -3.64 9.39
CA LYS A 4 3.28 -4.56 8.47
C LYS A 4 3.07 -3.92 7.10
N THR A 5 3.23 -4.71 6.06
CA THR A 5 2.88 -4.41 4.67
C THR A 5 1.47 -4.88 4.34
N LEU A 6 0.95 -4.47 3.19
CA LEU A 6 -0.33 -4.94 2.66
C LEU A 6 -0.33 -6.47 2.49
N LYS A 7 0.80 -7.05 2.08
CA LYS A 7 0.96 -8.51 1.93
C LYS A 7 0.89 -9.24 3.27
N ASP A 8 1.44 -8.64 4.33
CA ASP A 8 1.36 -9.22 5.68
C ASP A 8 -0.10 -9.27 6.14
N LEU A 9 -0.88 -8.22 5.83
CA LEU A 9 -2.31 -8.16 6.15
C LEU A 9 -3.16 -9.13 5.30
N GLU A 10 -2.84 -9.30 4.02
CA GLU A 10 -3.48 -10.31 3.16
C GLU A 10 -3.21 -11.73 3.64
N THR A 11 -1.99 -11.99 4.12
CA THR A 11 -1.58 -13.31 4.63
C THR A 11 -2.26 -13.60 5.96
N ASP A 12 -2.25 -12.65 6.89
CA ASP A 12 -2.99 -12.75 8.16
C ASP A 12 -4.49 -13.00 7.92
N TRP A 13 -5.07 -12.36 6.89
CA TRP A 13 -6.46 -12.58 6.47
C TRP A 13 -6.70 -13.98 5.91
N LEU A 14 -5.83 -14.46 5.03
CA LEU A 14 -5.95 -15.81 4.44
C LEU A 14 -5.91 -16.89 5.54
N MET A 15 -5.05 -16.70 6.53
CA MET A 15 -4.95 -17.58 7.69
C MET A 15 -6.20 -17.50 8.58
N SER A 16 -6.71 -16.29 8.85
CA SER A 16 -7.93 -16.06 9.64
C SER A 16 -9.21 -16.61 8.98
N THR A 17 -9.34 -16.49 7.66
CA THR A 17 -10.53 -16.93 6.91
C THR A 17 -10.59 -18.44 6.71
N LYS A 18 -9.44 -19.13 6.68
CA LYS A 18 -9.39 -20.59 6.80
C LYS A 18 -9.97 -21.09 8.11
N GLU A 19 -9.80 -20.34 9.20
CA GLU A 19 -10.31 -20.73 10.52
C GLU A 19 -11.75 -20.28 10.80
N LYS A 20 -12.22 -19.19 10.16
CA LYS A 20 -13.54 -18.62 10.42
C LYS A 20 -14.19 -18.20 9.10
N GLY A 21 -15.09 -19.05 8.60
CA GLY A 21 -15.87 -18.84 7.38
C GLY A 21 -16.83 -17.63 7.42
N LYS A 22 -16.29 -16.41 7.47
CA LYS A 22 -17.05 -15.16 7.41
C LYS A 22 -16.58 -14.31 6.24
N GLY A 23 -17.53 -14.04 5.33
CA GLY A 23 -17.37 -13.15 4.19
C GLY A 23 -17.19 -11.70 4.65
N TRP A 24 -15.94 -11.25 4.67
CA TRP A 24 -15.61 -9.84 4.62
C TRP A 24 -15.22 -9.46 3.19
N LYS A 25 -15.75 -8.30 2.75
CA LYS A 25 -15.71 -7.83 1.37
C LYS A 25 -14.25 -7.63 0.95
N PHE A 26 -13.81 -8.41 -0.04
CA PHE A 26 -12.47 -8.32 -0.62
C PHE A 26 -12.25 -6.91 -1.17
N VAL A 27 -11.32 -6.17 -0.56
CA VAL A 27 -10.78 -4.96 -1.18
C VAL A 27 -9.82 -5.46 -2.26
N ASN A 28 -10.06 -5.11 -3.52
CA ASN A 28 -9.16 -5.46 -4.61
C ASN A 28 -7.83 -4.73 -4.42
N THR A 29 -6.87 -5.43 -3.83
CA THR A 29 -5.56 -4.90 -3.44
C THR A 29 -4.73 -4.47 -4.62
N THR A 30 -4.87 -5.14 -5.77
CA THR A 30 -4.28 -4.70 -7.04
C THR A 30 -4.77 -3.33 -7.47
N ARG A 31 -6.08 -3.08 -7.39
CA ARG A 31 -6.64 -1.75 -7.71
C ARG A 31 -6.15 -0.69 -6.73
N LEU A 32 -6.04 -1.03 -5.45
CA LEU A 32 -5.51 -0.10 -4.45
C LEU A 32 -4.04 0.25 -4.71
N GLN A 33 -3.21 -0.74 -5.05
CA GLN A 33 -1.81 -0.53 -5.44
C GLN A 33 -1.70 0.40 -6.64
N GLN A 34 -2.54 0.24 -7.67
CA GLN A 34 -2.54 1.12 -8.84
C GLN A 34 -2.90 2.57 -8.50
N GLU A 35 -3.90 2.79 -7.64
CA GLU A 35 -4.27 4.13 -7.17
C GLU A 35 -3.14 4.77 -6.35
N VAL A 36 -2.43 3.98 -5.54
CA VAL A 36 -1.27 4.47 -4.77
C VAL A 36 -0.09 4.81 -5.67
N ILE A 37 0.21 3.98 -6.68
CA ILE A 37 1.24 4.30 -7.69
C ILE A 37 0.93 5.64 -8.35
N LYS A 38 -0.33 5.85 -8.77
CA LYS A 38 -0.77 7.11 -9.36
C LYS A 38 -0.60 8.27 -8.38
N TRP A 39 -1.03 8.10 -7.14
CA TRP A 39 -0.89 9.13 -6.10
C TRP A 39 0.58 9.47 -5.81
N VAL A 40 1.49 8.49 -5.75
CA VAL A 40 2.93 8.72 -5.58
C VAL A 40 3.49 9.51 -6.77
N LYS A 41 3.13 9.14 -8.01
CA LYS A 41 3.53 9.87 -9.23
C LYS A 41 3.04 11.32 -9.20
N ASP A 42 1.79 11.56 -8.81
CA ASP A 42 1.21 12.91 -8.71
C ASP A 42 1.85 13.72 -7.58
N MET A 43 2.13 13.08 -6.44
CA MET A 43 2.81 13.73 -5.32
C MET A 43 4.22 14.16 -5.73
N ARG A 44 5.00 13.31 -6.43
CA ARG A 44 6.33 13.64 -6.97
C ARG A 44 6.29 14.88 -7.88
N ARG A 45 5.24 15.05 -8.68
CA ARG A 45 5.03 16.21 -9.56
C ARG A 45 4.57 17.48 -8.83
N SER A 46 3.92 17.34 -7.68
CA SER A 46 3.42 18.46 -6.88
C SER A 46 4.55 19.16 -6.10
N ASP A 47 4.60 20.49 -6.14
CA ASP A 47 5.61 21.32 -5.45
C ASP A 47 5.25 21.63 -3.97
N THR A 48 4.61 20.68 -3.31
CA THR A 48 4.16 20.81 -1.91
C THR A 48 5.27 20.50 -0.92
N LYS A 49 5.21 21.11 0.28
CA LYS A 49 6.21 21.07 1.37
C LYS A 49 6.97 19.73 1.43
N HIS A 50 8.24 19.78 1.04
CA HIS A 50 9.10 18.63 0.73
C HIS A 50 9.15 17.53 1.80
N ARG A 51 9.12 17.89 3.09
CA ARG A 51 9.32 16.95 4.20
C ARG A 51 8.13 16.02 4.45
N ASN A 52 6.90 16.53 4.38
CA ASN A 52 5.70 15.72 4.57
C ASN A 52 5.46 14.81 3.35
N LYS A 53 5.84 15.28 2.16
CA LYS A 53 5.80 14.54 0.90
C LYS A 53 6.70 13.29 0.95
N ILE A 54 7.99 13.45 1.29
CA ILE A 54 8.91 12.31 1.40
C ILE A 54 8.40 11.28 2.42
N THR A 55 7.94 11.74 3.59
CA THR A 55 7.47 10.81 4.64
C THR A 55 6.23 10.02 4.18
N SER A 56 5.30 10.69 3.51
CA SER A 56 4.05 10.07 3.01
C SER A 56 4.32 9.11 1.85
N GLU A 57 5.24 9.47 0.96
CA GLU A 57 5.71 8.65 -0.14
C GLU A 57 6.43 7.39 0.35
N THR A 58 7.43 7.55 1.23
CA THR A 58 8.18 6.40 1.79
C THR A 58 7.26 5.44 2.54
N TRP A 59 6.32 5.97 3.33
CA TRP A 59 5.34 5.14 4.02
C TRP A 59 4.45 4.37 3.04
N ALA A 60 3.92 5.04 2.01
CA ALA A 60 3.04 4.40 1.04
C ALA A 60 3.78 3.33 0.21
N MET A 61 5.00 3.64 -0.24
CA MET A 61 5.83 2.67 -0.95
C MET A 61 6.12 1.44 -0.11
N HIS A 62 6.47 1.62 1.17
CA HIS A 62 6.69 0.51 2.10
C HIS A 62 5.41 -0.30 2.36
N PHE A 63 4.30 0.37 2.69
CA PHE A 63 3.05 -0.31 3.04
C PHE A 63 2.49 -1.10 1.85
N PHE A 64 2.50 -0.54 0.64
CA PHE A 64 1.99 -1.21 -0.55
C PHE A 64 3.01 -2.13 -1.24
N ASN A 65 4.23 -2.22 -0.71
CA ASN A 65 5.34 -2.94 -1.33
C ASN A 65 5.59 -2.49 -2.78
N ILE A 66 5.57 -1.17 -3.00
CA ILE A 66 5.83 -0.50 -4.28
C ILE A 66 7.32 -0.12 -4.34
N THR A 67 7.96 -0.44 -5.45
CA THR A 67 9.36 -0.13 -5.73
C THR A 67 9.49 1.02 -6.73
N GLU A 68 10.70 1.54 -6.91
CA GLU A 68 10.98 2.51 -7.99
C GLU A 68 10.68 1.95 -9.39
N GLU A 69 10.73 0.62 -9.58
CA GLU A 69 10.39 0.01 -10.87
C GLU A 69 8.91 0.13 -11.19
N ASP A 70 8.04 0.00 -10.19
CA ASP A 70 6.60 0.19 -10.33
C ASP A 70 6.22 1.66 -10.63
N LEU A 71 7.14 2.59 -10.35
CA LEU A 71 6.99 4.02 -10.59
C LEU A 71 7.56 4.50 -11.93
N LYS A 72 8.22 3.63 -12.70
CA LYS A 72 8.62 3.92 -14.09
C LYS A 72 7.40 3.97 -15.02
#